data_AF-A0A6S7LR09-F1
#
_entry.id   AF-A0A6S7LR09-F1
#
_cell.length_a   1.000
_cell.length_b   1.000
_cell.length_c   1.000
_cell.angle_alpha   90.00
_cell.angle_beta   90.00
_cell.angle_gamma   90.00
#
_symmetry.space_group_name_H-M   'P 1'
#
loop_
_entity.id
_entity.type
_entity.pdbx_description
1 polymer ?
#
loop_
_entity_poly.entity_id
_entity_poly.type
_entity_poly.pdbx_seq_one_letter_code
_entity_poly.pdbx_strand_id
1 'polypeptide(L)'
;MKNWDNARIQSVLTEEFSCDFKWLWNVPHASHQNGVVESLIKSVRQAFNVTCKSQAFTAEQWSTFLAEISYVINSGPLYPSSDGVWESPPVTPNDILLGQHNSPPQPTPEDRINPRDLLRCTQNRIVDFWKCWLKYFAPNLLPRNKWFRKRDNVQVGDLVLELDPKHKRCQWKMALITEVHPGSDGLVRKVRMKTQTGEYDRPIHKLCLIATREELDAD
;
A
#
# COMPACT_ATOMS: atom_id res chain seq x y z
N MET A 1 -11.71 23.72 16.37
CA MET A 1 -10.78 24.50 15.53
C MET A 1 -11.24 25.93 15.20
N LYS A 2 -12.48 26.36 15.51
CA LYS A 2 -12.92 27.76 15.27
C LYS A 2 -12.09 28.86 15.97
N ASN A 3 -11.22 28.49 16.92
CA ASN A 3 -10.41 29.41 17.71
C ASN A 3 -8.90 29.27 17.42
N TRP A 4 -8.53 28.65 16.30
CA TRP A 4 -7.11 28.53 15.92
C TRP A 4 -6.68 29.75 15.11
N ASP A 5 -5.55 30.34 15.50
CA ASP A 5 -4.92 31.42 14.76
C ASP A 5 -4.15 30.84 13.57
N ASN A 6 -4.87 30.54 12.51
CA ASN A 6 -4.30 29.89 11.31
C ASN A 6 -3.21 30.75 10.66
N ALA A 7 -3.29 32.08 10.77
CA ALA A 7 -2.28 32.98 10.23
C ALA A 7 -0.95 32.83 10.98
N ARG A 8 -1.01 32.80 12.32
CA ARG A 8 0.17 32.54 13.15
C ARG A 8 0.73 31.14 12.96
N ILE A 9 -0.12 30.12 12.85
CA ILE A 9 0.34 28.74 12.60
C ILE A 9 1.04 28.68 11.24
N GLN A 10 0.45 29.27 10.21
CA GLN A 10 1.02 29.29 8.87
C GLN A 10 2.36 30.05 8.83
N SER A 11 2.49 31.18 9.52
CA SER A 11 3.74 31.93 9.56
C SER A 11 4.87 31.15 10.23
N VAL A 12 4.58 30.50 11.37
CA VAL A 12 5.57 29.68 12.08
C VAL A 12 6.03 28.50 11.22
N LEU A 13 5.09 27.78 10.61
CA LEU A 13 5.44 26.65 9.74
C LEU A 13 6.23 27.10 8.51
N THR A 14 5.85 28.23 7.90
CA THR A 14 6.55 28.78 6.72
C THR A 14 7.99 29.16 7.05
N GLU A 15 8.21 29.77 8.22
CA GLU A 15 9.55 30.14 8.69
C GLU A 15 10.39 28.89 9.02
N GLU A 16 9.82 27.93 9.76
CA GLU A 16 10.53 26.74 10.23
C GLU A 16 10.91 25.78 9.08
N PHE A 17 9.99 25.56 8.13
CA PHE A 17 10.21 24.63 7.02
C PHE A 17 10.62 25.32 5.71
N SER A 18 10.74 26.65 5.69
CA SER A 18 11.13 27.45 4.52
C SER A 18 10.28 27.16 3.27
N CYS A 19 8.98 26.90 3.43
CA CYS A 19 8.06 26.61 2.33
C CYS A 19 6.67 27.23 2.52
N ASP A 20 5.97 27.54 1.43
CA ASP A 20 4.63 28.13 1.48
C ASP A 20 3.58 27.05 1.80
N PHE A 21 2.86 27.23 2.92
CA PHE A 21 1.80 26.32 3.35
C PHE A 21 0.43 26.84 2.91
N LYS A 22 -0.37 25.97 2.28
CA LYS A 22 -1.77 26.28 1.93
C LYS A 22 -2.72 25.37 2.69
N TRP A 23 -3.59 25.97 3.49
CA TRP A 23 -4.66 25.25 4.18
C TRP A 23 -5.80 24.92 3.21
N LEU A 24 -5.96 23.64 2.89
CA LEU A 24 -7.08 23.13 2.11
C LEU A 24 -8.05 22.40 3.05
N TRP A 25 -9.24 22.97 3.21
CA TRP A 25 -10.29 22.40 4.05
C TRP A 25 -11.30 21.65 3.21
N ASN A 26 -11.67 20.45 3.66
CA ASN A 26 -12.83 19.78 3.12
C ASN A 26 -14.10 20.51 3.55
N VAL A 27 -15.10 20.50 2.68
CA VAL A 27 -16.43 21.01 2.96
C VAL A 27 -17.01 20.25 4.15
N PRO A 28 -17.62 20.93 5.13
CA PRO A 28 -18.27 20.25 6.27
C PRO A 28 -19.22 19.16 5.79
N HIS A 29 -19.18 17.99 6.44
CA HIS A 29 -19.97 16.80 6.09
C HIS A 29 -19.68 16.18 4.70
N ALA A 30 -18.67 16.65 3.98
CA ALA A 30 -18.25 16.09 2.69
C ALA A 30 -17.09 15.10 2.85
N SER A 31 -17.28 14.05 3.65
CA SER A 31 -16.25 13.02 3.91
C SER A 31 -15.72 12.36 2.63
N HIS A 32 -16.55 12.30 1.58
CA HIS A 32 -16.17 11.81 0.26
C HIS A 32 -14.99 12.57 -0.39
N GLN A 33 -14.75 13.83 -0.01
CA GLN A 33 -13.61 14.61 -0.52
C GLN A 33 -12.26 14.04 -0.07
N ASN A 34 -12.24 13.28 1.03
CA ASN A 34 -11.03 12.59 1.52
C ASN A 34 -11.19 11.06 1.49
N GLY A 35 -12.04 10.55 0.60
CA GLY A 35 -12.48 9.15 0.62
C GLY A 35 -11.34 8.12 0.49
N VAL A 36 -10.24 8.45 -0.20
CA VAL A 36 -9.07 7.57 -0.32
C VAL A 36 -8.38 7.40 1.03
N VAL A 37 -8.08 8.51 1.70
CA VAL A 37 -7.45 8.51 3.03
C VAL A 37 -8.37 7.85 4.06
N GLU A 38 -9.66 8.17 4.04
CA GLU A 38 -10.64 7.55 4.95
C GLU A 38 -10.74 6.03 4.72
N SER A 39 -10.68 5.58 3.47
CA SER A 39 -10.71 4.14 3.12
C SER A 39 -9.46 3.42 3.63
N LEU A 40 -8.28 4.06 3.53
CA LEU A 40 -7.04 3.52 4.09
C LEU A 40 -7.08 3.48 5.62
N ILE A 41 -7.51 4.56 6.28
CA ILE A 41 -7.68 4.59 7.74
C ILE A 41 -8.64 3.49 8.20
N LYS A 42 -9.74 3.29 7.46
CA LYS A 42 -10.72 2.24 7.74
C LYS A 42 -10.09 0.86 7.64
N SER A 43 -9.33 0.55 6.59
CA SER A 43 -8.70 -0.77 6.43
C SER A 43 -7.68 -1.06 7.53
N VAL A 44 -6.89 -0.06 7.93
CA VAL A 44 -5.92 -0.17 9.03
C VAL A 44 -6.63 -0.41 10.37
N ARG A 45 -7.67 0.37 10.68
CA ARG A 45 -8.47 0.17 11.91
C ARG A 45 -9.14 -1.20 11.96
N GLN A 46 -9.64 -1.69 10.82
CA GLN A 46 -10.23 -3.03 10.73
C GLN A 46 -9.19 -4.11 11.02
N ALA A 47 -7.97 -3.99 10.48
CA ALA A 47 -6.88 -4.91 10.77
C ALA A 47 -6.51 -4.88 12.27
N PHE A 48 -6.35 -3.70 12.88
CA PHE A 48 -6.08 -3.58 14.32
C PHE A 48 -7.17 -4.21 15.19
N ASN A 49 -8.43 -4.00 14.86
CA ASN A 49 -9.54 -4.58 15.62
C ASN A 49 -9.56 -6.12 15.58
N VAL A 50 -8.92 -6.73 14.59
CA VAL A 50 -8.78 -8.19 14.51
C VAL A 50 -7.51 -8.65 15.23
N THR A 51 -6.38 -7.98 15.00
CA THR A 51 -5.07 -8.45 15.48
C THR A 51 -4.72 -8.02 16.90
N CYS A 52 -5.25 -6.89 17.38
CA CYS A 52 -4.84 -6.28 18.64
C CYS A 52 -5.90 -6.35 19.75
N LYS A 53 -7.15 -6.75 19.43
CA LYS A 53 -8.30 -6.65 20.36
C LYS A 53 -8.16 -7.45 21.67
N SER A 54 -7.40 -8.53 21.66
CA SER A 54 -7.23 -9.42 22.82
C SER A 54 -5.86 -9.32 23.48
N GLN A 55 -5.05 -8.32 23.13
CA GLN A 55 -3.65 -8.24 23.58
C GLN A 55 -3.33 -6.87 24.18
N ALA A 56 -2.73 -6.88 25.37
CA ALA A 56 -2.13 -5.69 25.94
C ALA A 56 -0.75 -5.45 25.31
N PHE A 57 -0.47 -4.20 24.98
CA PHE A 57 0.82 -3.73 24.50
C PHE A 57 1.36 -2.70 25.49
N THR A 58 2.67 -2.72 25.76
CA THR A 58 3.34 -1.59 26.41
C THR A 58 3.46 -0.41 25.44
N ALA A 59 3.84 0.77 25.94
CA ALA A 59 4.03 1.95 25.09
C ALA A 59 5.11 1.73 24.02
N GLU A 60 6.22 1.09 24.41
CA GLU A 60 7.35 0.76 23.54
C GLU A 60 6.94 -0.26 22.48
N GLN A 61 6.19 -1.31 22.88
CA GLN A 61 5.66 -2.30 21.95
C GLN A 61 4.71 -1.67 20.92
N TRP A 62 3.87 -0.72 21.35
CA TRP A 62 3.02 0.04 20.43
C TRP A 62 3.84 0.89 19.47
N SER A 63 4.85 1.61 19.97
CA SER A 63 5.73 2.44 19.15
C SER A 63 6.40 1.62 18.04
N THR A 64 7.05 0.51 18.40
CA THR A 64 7.73 -0.38 17.45
C THR A 64 6.73 -0.99 16.46
N PHE A 65 5.58 -1.48 16.94
CA PHE A 65 4.56 -2.09 16.09
C PHE A 65 3.99 -1.09 15.08
N LEU A 66 3.70 0.15 15.50
CA LEU A 66 3.19 1.20 14.61
C LEU A 66 4.25 1.66 13.61
N ALA A 67 5.52 1.76 14.02
CA ALA A 67 6.62 2.09 13.12
C ALA A 67 6.79 1.03 12.01
N GLU A 68 6.82 -0.26 12.39
CA GLU A 68 6.92 -1.35 11.40
C GLU A 68 5.69 -1.41 10.49
N ILE A 69 4.48 -1.21 11.01
CA ILE A 69 3.26 -1.19 10.18
C ILE A 69 3.24 -0.02 9.21
N SER A 70 3.65 1.16 9.66
CA SER A 70 3.73 2.34 8.80
C SER A 70 4.68 2.08 7.64
N TYR A 71 5.83 1.47 7.93
CA TYR A 71 6.78 1.05 6.92
C TYR A 71 6.16 0.05 5.93
N VAL A 72 5.50 -1.00 6.44
CA VAL A 72 4.87 -2.06 5.62
C VAL A 72 3.84 -1.46 4.66
N ILE A 73 2.98 -0.58 5.14
CA ILE A 73 1.96 0.10 4.31
C ILE A 73 2.65 0.96 3.24
N ASN A 74 3.68 1.72 3.63
CA ASN A 74 4.43 2.61 2.73
C ASN A 74 5.46 1.90 1.84
N SER A 75 5.60 0.57 1.95
CA SER A 75 6.43 -0.24 1.04
C SER A 75 5.68 -0.69 -0.21
N GLY A 76 4.40 -0.32 -0.34
CA GLY A 76 3.60 -0.62 -1.53
C GLY A 76 4.17 0.05 -2.78
N PRO A 77 4.34 -0.68 -3.90
CA PRO A 77 4.82 -0.10 -5.14
C PRO A 77 3.78 0.86 -5.73
N LEU A 78 4.21 2.07 -6.08
CA LEU A 78 3.42 3.08 -6.78
C LEU A 78 3.63 2.99 -8.28
N TYR A 79 4.89 2.88 -8.71
CA TYR A 79 5.26 2.94 -10.12
C TYR A 79 6.64 2.27 -10.33
N PRO A 80 6.93 1.68 -11.51
CA PRO A 80 8.28 1.24 -11.84
C PRO A 80 9.28 2.41 -11.87
N SER A 81 10.53 2.15 -11.50
CA SER A 81 11.58 3.19 -11.44
C SER A 81 12.45 3.26 -12.71
N SER A 82 12.28 2.32 -13.64
CA SER A 82 13.04 2.20 -14.89
C SER A 82 12.23 1.47 -15.95
N ASP A 83 12.60 1.65 -17.22
CA ASP A 83 12.01 0.97 -18.38
C ASP A 83 12.04 -0.56 -18.22
N GLY A 84 13.15 -1.07 -17.67
CA GLY A 84 13.25 -2.45 -17.20
C GLY A 84 12.53 -2.62 -15.86
N VAL A 85 11.29 -3.12 -15.89
CA VAL A 85 10.46 -3.43 -14.68
C VAL A 85 11.20 -4.27 -13.62
N TRP A 86 12.17 -5.08 -14.04
CA TRP A 86 12.90 -6.00 -13.16
C TRP A 86 14.33 -5.53 -12.83
N GLU A 87 14.78 -4.42 -13.40
CA GLU A 87 16.16 -3.93 -13.23
C GLU A 87 16.33 -3.19 -11.91
N SER A 88 15.30 -2.46 -11.49
CA SER A 88 15.29 -1.67 -10.27
C SER A 88 14.04 -1.95 -9.42
N PRO A 89 14.13 -1.79 -8.09
CA PRO A 89 12.94 -1.81 -7.24
C PRO A 89 11.97 -0.70 -7.66
N PRO A 90 10.65 -0.93 -7.57
CA PRO A 90 9.64 0.09 -7.85
C PRO A 90 9.72 1.25 -6.85
N VAL A 91 9.28 2.43 -7.26
CA VAL A 91 9.11 3.58 -6.37
C VAL A 91 7.97 3.30 -5.41
N THR A 92 8.23 3.48 -4.12
CA THR A 92 7.29 3.33 -3.02
C THR A 92 7.08 4.66 -2.27
N PRO A 93 6.00 4.82 -1.48
CA PRO A 93 5.86 5.99 -0.62
C PRO A 93 7.05 6.18 0.33
N ASN A 94 7.67 5.09 0.82
CA ASN A 94 8.88 5.18 1.65
C ASN A 94 10.02 5.85 0.89
N ASP A 95 10.21 5.55 -0.40
CA ASP A 95 11.30 6.13 -1.20
C ASP A 95 11.10 7.64 -1.38
N ILE A 96 9.86 8.08 -1.58
CA ILE A 96 9.50 9.50 -1.67
C ILE A 96 9.73 10.21 -0.32
N LEU A 97 9.33 9.60 0.78
CA LEU A 97 9.42 10.20 2.12
C LEU A 97 10.86 10.23 2.65
N LEU A 98 11.67 9.22 2.34
CA LEU A 98 13.01 9.03 2.89
C LEU A 98 14.10 9.50 1.92
N GLY A 99 13.76 9.75 0.65
CA GLY A 99 14.72 10.14 -0.41
C GLY A 99 15.67 9.03 -0.83
N GLN A 100 15.53 7.82 -0.29
CA GLN A 100 16.35 6.65 -0.61
C GLN A 100 15.56 5.36 -0.38
N HIS A 101 15.91 4.33 -1.15
CA HIS A 101 15.32 3.01 -0.96
C HIS A 101 15.85 2.35 0.31
N ASN A 102 14.98 2.26 1.31
CA ASN A 102 15.30 1.56 2.55
C ASN A 102 14.81 0.12 2.47
N SER A 103 15.52 -0.77 3.16
CA SER A 103 14.98 -2.08 3.50
C SER A 103 14.05 -1.95 4.71
N PRO A 104 13.07 -2.85 4.89
CA PRO A 104 12.21 -2.83 6.06
C PRO A 104 13.01 -2.73 7.34
N PRO A 105 12.58 -1.90 8.31
CA PRO A 105 13.32 -1.68 9.53
C PRO A 105 13.64 -3.04 10.14
N GLN A 106 14.93 -3.34 10.19
CA GLN A 106 15.40 -4.45 10.97
C GLN A 106 15.39 -3.99 12.43
N PRO A 107 14.81 -4.77 13.34
CA PRO A 107 14.66 -4.39 14.73
C PRO A 107 16.02 -4.10 15.35
N THR A 108 16.18 -2.94 15.98
CA THR A 108 17.33 -2.63 16.82
C THR A 108 17.25 -3.45 18.11
N PRO A 109 18.32 -4.14 18.54
CA PRO A 109 18.33 -4.86 19.82
C PRO A 109 18.29 -3.86 20.99
N GLU A 110 17.34 -4.01 21.91
CA GLU A 110 17.36 -3.34 23.22
C GLU A 110 17.67 -4.36 24.33
N ASP A 111 18.51 -3.95 25.27
CA ASP A 111 19.21 -4.84 26.23
C ASP A 111 18.36 -5.37 27.40
N ARG A 112 17.03 -5.14 27.47
CA ARG A 112 16.29 -5.32 28.74
C ARG A 112 15.11 -6.29 28.81
N ILE A 113 14.84 -7.07 27.78
CA ILE A 113 13.91 -8.24 27.82
C ILE A 113 14.52 -9.29 26.90
N ASN A 114 14.40 -10.60 27.16
CA ASN A 114 14.90 -11.66 26.25
C ASN A 114 14.52 -11.33 24.78
N PRO A 115 15.44 -10.77 23.98
CA PRO A 115 15.08 -9.92 22.85
C PRO A 115 14.46 -10.75 21.73
N ARG A 116 14.78 -12.05 21.68
CA ARG A 116 14.24 -13.00 20.72
C ARG A 116 12.76 -13.27 20.93
N ASP A 117 12.26 -13.29 22.17
CA ASP A 117 10.86 -13.61 22.44
C ASP A 117 9.96 -12.40 22.18
N LEU A 118 10.36 -11.22 22.64
CA LEU A 118 9.67 -9.95 22.37
C LEU A 118 9.65 -9.62 20.87
N LEU A 119 10.78 -9.85 20.19
CA LEU A 119 10.88 -9.65 18.76
C LEU A 119 10.03 -10.65 17.98
N ARG A 120 10.08 -11.94 18.34
CA ARG A 120 9.26 -12.97 17.70
C ARG A 120 7.78 -12.68 17.88
N CYS A 121 7.35 -12.17 19.05
CA CYS A 121 5.99 -11.73 19.27
C CYS A 121 5.61 -10.57 18.35
N THR A 122 6.45 -9.54 18.21
CA THR A 122 6.18 -8.37 17.36
C THR A 122 6.18 -8.73 15.87
N GLN A 123 7.13 -9.55 15.42
CA GLN A 123 7.21 -10.00 14.03
C GLN A 123 6.02 -10.88 13.63
N ASN A 124 5.60 -11.81 14.50
CA ASN A 124 4.41 -12.62 14.25
C ASN A 124 3.15 -11.74 14.15
N ARG A 125 3.03 -10.74 15.04
CA ARG A 125 1.91 -9.79 15.03
C ARG A 125 1.85 -8.99 13.73
N ILE A 126 2.98 -8.61 13.17
CA ILE A 126 3.04 -7.86 11.90
C ILE A 126 2.66 -8.75 10.73
N VAL A 127 3.05 -10.02 10.75
CA VAL A 127 2.61 -10.99 9.73
C VAL A 127 1.09 -11.17 9.79
N ASP A 128 0.51 -11.26 10.98
CA ASP A 128 -0.95 -11.38 11.14
C ASP A 128 -1.66 -10.10 10.75
N PHE A 129 -1.10 -8.93 11.12
CA PHE A 129 -1.59 -7.63 10.69
C PHE A 129 -1.58 -7.52 9.18
N TRP A 130 -0.46 -7.84 8.52
CA TRP A 130 -0.32 -7.81 7.07
C TRP A 130 -1.39 -8.64 6.36
N LYS A 131 -1.58 -9.90 6.80
CA LYS A 131 -2.61 -10.80 6.23
C LYS A 131 -4.01 -10.23 6.38
N CYS A 132 -4.34 -9.72 7.57
CA CYS A 132 -5.65 -9.14 7.85
C CYS A 132 -5.86 -7.83 7.09
N TRP A 133 -4.87 -6.95 7.10
CA TRP A 133 -4.90 -5.67 6.43
C TRP A 133 -5.06 -5.83 4.93
N LEU A 134 -4.27 -6.69 4.28
CA LEU A 134 -4.38 -6.91 2.84
C LEU A 134 -5.78 -7.42 2.45
N LYS A 135 -6.43 -8.23 3.31
CA LYS A 135 -7.82 -8.66 3.11
C LYS A 135 -8.83 -7.48 3.13
N TYR A 136 -8.61 -6.47 3.97
CA TYR A 136 -9.46 -5.28 4.04
C TYR A 136 -9.07 -4.21 3.02
N PHE A 137 -7.81 -4.16 2.61
CA PHE A 137 -7.24 -3.15 1.72
C PHE A 137 -7.38 -3.52 0.24
N ALA A 138 -7.12 -4.77 -0.14
CA ALA A 138 -7.20 -5.22 -1.54
C ALA A 138 -8.55 -4.88 -2.21
N PRO A 139 -9.71 -5.05 -1.55
CA PRO A 139 -11.00 -4.65 -2.15
C PRO A 139 -11.18 -3.15 -2.38
N ASN A 140 -10.35 -2.29 -1.76
CA ASN A 140 -10.37 -0.85 -1.96
C ASN A 140 -9.47 -0.42 -3.12
N LEU A 141 -8.39 -1.16 -3.39
CA LEU A 141 -7.55 -0.98 -4.58
C LEU A 141 -8.27 -1.47 -5.84
N LEU A 142 -9.02 -2.55 -5.70
CA LEU A 142 -9.74 -3.12 -6.81
C LEU A 142 -10.93 -2.22 -7.19
N PRO A 143 -11.12 -1.98 -8.49
CA PRO A 143 -12.34 -1.43 -9.06
C PRO A 143 -13.63 -1.94 -8.37
N ARG A 144 -14.35 -1.08 -7.65
CA ARG A 144 -15.76 -1.39 -7.33
C ARG A 144 -16.57 -1.31 -8.61
N ASN A 145 -17.21 -2.42 -8.97
CA ASN A 145 -18.18 -2.47 -10.06
C ASN A 145 -19.35 -1.54 -9.72
N LYS A 146 -19.34 -0.33 -10.29
CA LYS A 146 -20.57 0.42 -10.50
C LYS A 146 -21.27 -0.31 -11.64
N TRP A 147 -22.37 -0.99 -11.34
CA TRP A 147 -23.12 -1.90 -12.23
C TRP A 147 -23.40 -1.35 -13.64
N PHE A 148 -23.30 -0.03 -13.82
CA PHE A 148 -23.60 0.68 -15.07
C PHE A 148 -22.39 1.11 -15.90
N ARG A 149 -21.14 0.85 -15.48
CA ARG A 149 -19.94 1.22 -16.26
C ARG A 149 -19.15 0.00 -16.68
N LYS A 150 -19.12 -0.27 -17.99
CA LYS A 150 -18.13 -1.17 -18.60
C LYS A 150 -16.74 -0.54 -18.41
N ARG A 151 -15.77 -1.37 -18.06
CA ARG A 151 -14.36 -0.96 -17.93
C ARG A 151 -13.56 -1.62 -19.03
N ASP A 152 -12.46 -0.97 -19.38
CA ASP A 152 -11.49 -1.55 -20.30
C ASP A 152 -10.87 -2.80 -19.68
N ASN A 153 -10.66 -3.80 -20.53
CA ASN A 153 -9.97 -5.01 -20.13
C ASN A 153 -8.49 -4.70 -19.92
N VAL A 154 -7.87 -5.44 -19.01
CA VAL A 154 -6.41 -5.51 -18.94
C VAL A 154 -5.84 -6.02 -20.25
N GLN A 155 -4.68 -5.51 -20.65
CA GLN A 155 -4.03 -5.78 -21.92
C GLN A 155 -2.69 -6.49 -21.72
N VAL A 156 -2.21 -7.12 -22.80
CA VAL A 156 -0.86 -7.68 -22.84
C VAL A 156 0.14 -6.54 -22.77
N GLY A 157 1.10 -6.65 -21.85
CA GLY A 157 2.09 -5.62 -21.54
C GLY A 157 1.78 -4.78 -20.30
N ASP A 158 0.56 -4.83 -19.77
CA ASP A 158 0.24 -4.10 -18.54
C ASP A 158 1.01 -4.62 -17.33
N LEU A 159 1.44 -3.69 -16.47
CA LEU A 159 2.09 -3.99 -15.21
C LEU A 159 1.07 -4.00 -14.08
N VAL A 160 0.97 -5.14 -13.41
CA VAL A 160 -0.01 -5.39 -12.37
C VAL A 160 0.62 -5.83 -11.06
N LEU A 161 -0.09 -5.57 -9.97
CA LEU A 161 0.21 -6.02 -8.62
C LEU A 161 -0.66 -7.23 -8.25
N GLU A 162 -0.05 -8.34 -7.84
CA GLU A 162 -0.77 -9.50 -7.33
C GLU A 162 -1.10 -9.31 -5.83
N LEU A 163 -2.40 -9.16 -5.56
CA LEU A 163 -2.96 -9.04 -4.22
C LEU A 163 -3.29 -10.43 -3.66
N ASP A 164 -2.28 -11.14 -3.15
CA ASP A 164 -2.47 -12.40 -2.42
C ASP A 164 -2.11 -12.27 -0.92
N PRO A 165 -3.09 -12.46 0.00
CA PRO A 165 -2.85 -12.52 1.45
C PRO A 165 -1.85 -13.60 1.89
N LYS A 166 -1.54 -14.59 1.02
CA LYS A 166 -0.56 -15.64 1.31
C LYS A 166 0.89 -15.19 1.10
N HIS A 167 1.12 -14.03 0.49
CA HIS A 167 2.48 -13.50 0.33
C HIS A 167 3.12 -13.19 1.68
N LYS A 168 4.46 -13.34 1.74
CA LYS A 168 5.23 -12.95 2.93
C LYS A 168 5.07 -11.45 3.14
N ARG A 169 5.26 -10.98 4.39
CA ARG A 169 5.20 -9.55 4.73
C ARG A 169 6.12 -8.73 3.80
N CYS A 170 5.68 -7.51 3.46
CA CYS A 170 6.42 -6.58 2.59
C CYS A 170 6.74 -7.13 1.18
N GLN A 171 6.15 -8.25 0.76
CA GLN A 171 6.34 -8.77 -0.59
C GLN A 171 5.16 -8.36 -1.45
N TRP A 172 5.36 -7.26 -2.16
CA TRP A 172 4.49 -6.82 -3.22
C TRP A 172 4.95 -7.46 -4.53
N LYS A 173 4.19 -8.42 -5.04
CA LYS A 173 4.54 -9.11 -6.28
C LYS A 173 4.00 -8.36 -7.48
N MET A 174 4.91 -7.72 -8.20
CA MET A 174 4.61 -7.15 -9.50
C MET A 174 4.68 -8.23 -10.57
N ALA A 175 3.91 -8.07 -11.63
CA ALA A 175 3.85 -8.98 -12.75
C ALA A 175 3.47 -8.24 -14.05
N LEU A 176 4.05 -8.66 -15.17
CA LEU A 176 3.66 -8.21 -16.50
C LEU A 176 2.66 -9.20 -17.10
N ILE A 177 1.59 -8.69 -17.71
CA ILE A 177 0.63 -9.55 -18.42
C ILE A 177 1.24 -9.99 -19.75
N THR A 178 1.37 -11.30 -19.94
CA THR A 178 1.89 -11.89 -21.18
C THR A 178 0.78 -12.38 -22.10
N GLU A 179 -0.32 -12.89 -21.54
CA GLU A 179 -1.47 -13.36 -22.32
C GLU A 179 -2.78 -13.03 -21.60
N VAL A 180 -3.83 -12.74 -22.37
CA VAL A 180 -5.18 -12.49 -21.87
C VAL A 180 -6.16 -13.54 -22.39
N HIS A 181 -7.05 -14.02 -21.52
CA HIS A 181 -8.08 -15.00 -21.90
C HIS A 181 -9.49 -14.38 -21.72
N PRO A 182 -10.07 -13.80 -22.79
CA PRO A 182 -11.42 -13.28 -22.77
C PRO A 182 -12.47 -14.41 -22.75
N GLY A 183 -13.59 -14.17 -22.08
CA GLY A 183 -14.77 -15.04 -22.12
C GLY A 183 -15.60 -14.84 -23.39
N SER A 184 -16.70 -15.58 -23.50
CA SER A 184 -17.66 -15.44 -24.63
C SER A 184 -18.33 -14.07 -24.72
N ASP A 185 -18.32 -13.30 -23.62
CA ASP A 185 -18.82 -11.93 -23.54
C ASP A 185 -17.74 -10.87 -23.82
N GLY A 186 -16.54 -11.29 -24.21
CA GLY A 186 -15.40 -10.41 -24.48
C GLY A 186 -14.71 -9.84 -23.23
N LEU A 187 -15.09 -10.25 -22.01
CA LEU A 187 -14.47 -9.79 -20.77
C LEU A 187 -13.32 -10.71 -20.33
N VAL A 188 -12.17 -10.13 -20.03
CA VAL A 188 -10.99 -10.86 -19.54
C VAL A 188 -11.23 -11.26 -18.08
N ARG A 189 -11.21 -12.56 -17.80
CA ARG A 189 -11.37 -13.09 -16.43
C ARG A 189 -10.10 -13.71 -15.88
N LYS A 190 -9.24 -14.18 -16.78
CA LYS A 190 -8.00 -14.89 -16.52
C LYS A 190 -6.91 -14.31 -17.39
N VAL A 191 -5.74 -14.12 -16.80
CA VAL A 191 -4.53 -13.68 -17.52
C VAL A 191 -3.37 -14.59 -17.15
N ARG A 192 -2.45 -14.73 -18.08
CA ARG A 192 -1.12 -15.28 -17.83
C ARG A 192 -0.19 -14.10 -17.57
N MET A 193 0.57 -14.20 -16.49
CA MET A 193 1.44 -13.13 -16.02
C MET A 193 2.84 -13.65 -15.74
N LYS A 194 3.84 -12.81 -16.03
CA LYS A 194 5.25 -13.06 -15.80
C LYS A 194 5.72 -12.24 -14.60
N THR A 195 6.28 -12.93 -13.63
CA THR A 195 7.01 -12.34 -12.51
C THR A 195 8.50 -12.58 -12.68
N GLN A 196 9.33 -11.94 -11.84
CA GLN A 196 10.78 -12.22 -11.78
C GLN A 196 11.08 -13.72 -11.55
N THR A 197 10.18 -14.45 -10.89
CA THR A 197 10.38 -15.85 -10.49
C THR A 197 9.78 -16.87 -11.45
N GLY A 198 8.98 -16.46 -12.43
CA GLY A 198 8.33 -17.36 -13.37
C GLY A 198 6.97 -16.86 -13.87
N GLU A 199 6.34 -17.68 -14.70
CA GLU A 199 5.08 -17.39 -15.37
C GLU A 199 3.96 -18.31 -14.88
N TYR A 200 2.78 -17.74 -14.61
CA TYR A 200 1.61 -18.50 -14.18
C TYR A 200 0.31 -17.72 -14.42
N ASP A 201 -0.80 -18.45 -14.29
CA ASP A 201 -2.13 -17.88 -14.49
C ASP A 201 -2.73 -17.31 -13.21
N ARG A 202 -3.42 -16.18 -13.32
CA ARG A 202 -4.22 -15.58 -12.24
C ARG A 202 -5.54 -14.99 -12.71
N PRO A 203 -6.55 -14.99 -11.83
CA PRO A 203 -7.81 -14.30 -12.10
C PRO A 203 -7.65 -12.79 -11.88
N ILE A 204 -8.31 -11.98 -12.72
CA ILE A 204 -8.17 -10.51 -12.70
C ILE A 204 -8.60 -9.86 -11.39
N HIS A 205 -9.52 -10.48 -10.63
CA HIS A 205 -10.01 -9.93 -9.37
C HIS A 205 -8.97 -9.99 -8.23
N LYS A 206 -7.79 -10.55 -8.48
CA LYS A 206 -6.64 -10.51 -7.57
C LYS A 206 -5.54 -9.57 -8.05
N LEU A 207 -5.76 -8.87 -9.15
CA LEU A 207 -4.75 -8.04 -9.80
C LEU A 207 -5.17 -6.58 -9.72
N CYS A 208 -4.24 -5.71 -9.33
CA CYS A 208 -4.41 -4.27 -9.41
C CYS A 208 -3.49 -3.73 -10.50
N LEU A 209 -4.01 -2.92 -11.42
CA LEU A 209 -3.19 -2.23 -12.42
C LEU A 209 -2.28 -1.20 -11.72
N ILE A 210 -1.00 -1.19 -12.07
CA ILE A 210 -0.01 -0.19 -11.63
C ILE A 210 0.25 0.79 -12.77
N ALA A 211 0.67 0.26 -13.92
CA ALA A 211 0.98 1.03 -15.12
C ALA A 211 0.44 0.29 -16.35
N THR A 212 -0.12 1.05 -17.27
CA THR A 212 -0.54 0.55 -18.58
C THR A 212 0.67 0.30 -19.45
N ARG A 213 0.55 -0.58 -20.45
CA ARG A 213 1.58 -0.74 -21.46
C ARG A 213 1.99 0.58 -22.11
N GLU A 214 1.02 1.44 -22.42
CA GLU A 214 1.27 2.73 -23.07
C GLU A 214 2.17 3.61 -22.20
N GLU A 215 1.95 3.65 -20.89
CA GLU A 215 2.79 4.42 -19.95
C GLU A 215 4.19 3.82 -19.74
N LEU A 216 4.40 2.53 -20.07
CA LEU A 216 5.69 1.87 -20.01
C LEU A 216 6.49 2.00 -21.31
N ASP A 217 5.79 2.12 -22.44
CA ASP A 217 6.37 2.22 -23.79
C ASP A 217 6.54 3.71 -24.23
N ALA A 218 6.09 4.69 -23.45
CA ALA A 218 5.99 6.11 -23.83
C ALA A 218 7.25 6.98 -23.62
N ASP A 219 8.37 6.41 -23.19
CA ASP A 219 9.66 7.12 -23.03
C ASP A 219 10.75 6.58 -23.97
#